data_AF-A0A0R3QKY7-F1
#
_entry.id   AF-A0A0R3QKY7-F1
#
_cell.length_a   1.000
_cell.length_b   1.000
_cell.length_c   1.000
_cell.angle_alpha   90.00
_cell.angle_beta   90.00
_cell.angle_gamma   90.00
#
_symmetry.space_group_name_H-M   'P 1'
#
loop_
_entity.id
_entity.type
_entity.pdbx_description
1 polymer ?
#
loop_
_entity_poly.entity_id
_entity_poly.type
_entity_poly.pdbx_seq_one_letter_code
_entity_poly.pdbx_strand_id
1 'polypeptide(L)'
;MRAAPFLSRLTALSRLPNRCCQTSQTRSPKEDKYEMFRKLNEYASSGLWDDRYNKPRLFLFGKNRQKVYEIHDKMTPKTDPFFQRSPYGVHLEVMYRLSLGIAAITIICSLYVMLIPEEKRLKYKYRKEHHASGEEHN
;
A
#
# COMPACT_ATOMS: atom_id res chain seq x y z
N MET A 1 -71.23 37.47 37.83
CA MET A 1 -71.22 37.76 36.37
C MET A 1 -70.60 36.58 35.63
N ARG A 2 -71.36 36.02 34.68
CA ARG A 2 -70.99 35.35 33.40
C ARG A 2 -69.78 34.39 33.33
N ALA A 3 -70.13 33.10 33.22
CA ALA A 3 -69.93 32.20 32.06
C ALA A 3 -68.54 32.04 31.40
N ALA A 4 -68.06 30.80 31.51
CA ALA A 4 -67.69 29.87 30.44
C ALA A 4 -66.38 30.06 29.61
N PRO A 5 -65.83 28.94 29.08
CA PRO A 5 -64.42 28.75 28.72
C PRO A 5 -64.17 28.85 27.21
N PHE A 6 -62.92 29.07 26.80
CA PHE A 6 -62.48 28.93 25.40
C PHE A 6 -61.11 28.23 25.37
N LEU A 7 -61.09 26.96 24.93
CA LEU A 7 -60.86 26.49 23.55
C LEU A 7 -59.36 26.44 23.18
N SER A 8 -58.84 25.23 23.32
CA SER A 8 -58.20 24.44 22.26
C SER A 8 -57.40 25.19 21.18
N ARG A 9 -56.11 24.88 21.08
CA ARG A 9 -55.42 24.73 19.79
C ARG A 9 -54.16 23.87 19.96
N LEU A 10 -54.34 22.59 19.63
CA LEU A 10 -53.29 21.68 19.21
C LEU A 10 -52.55 22.31 18.01
N THR A 11 -51.29 22.66 18.19
CA THR A 11 -50.39 22.86 17.05
C THR A 11 -49.63 21.57 16.85
N ALA A 12 -50.29 20.64 16.17
CA ALA A 12 -49.65 19.51 15.53
C ALA A 12 -48.66 20.06 14.50
N LEU A 13 -47.37 19.91 14.75
CA LEU A 13 -46.33 20.06 13.73
C LEU A 13 -46.53 18.94 12.71
N SER A 14 -47.31 19.25 11.68
CA SER A 14 -47.56 18.39 10.54
C SER A 14 -46.23 18.04 9.89
N ARG A 15 -45.89 16.74 9.93
CA ARG A 15 -44.82 16.12 9.16
C ARG A 15 -44.97 16.54 7.70
N LEU A 16 -44.02 17.33 7.20
CA LEU A 16 -43.87 17.56 5.77
C LEU A 16 -43.57 16.21 5.12
N PRO A 17 -44.37 15.74 4.14
CA PRO A 17 -43.95 14.61 3.33
C PRO A 17 -42.79 15.09 2.47
N ASN A 18 -41.59 14.58 2.77
CA ASN A 18 -40.46 14.61 1.85
C ASN A 18 -40.86 13.82 0.60
N ARG A 19 -41.53 14.52 -0.31
CA ARG A 19 -41.87 14.06 -1.65
C ARG A 19 -40.57 14.08 -2.45
N CYS A 20 -39.70 13.11 -2.16
CA CYS A 20 -38.55 12.84 -2.98
C CYS A 20 -39.08 12.38 -4.33
N CYS A 21 -38.93 13.22 -5.35
CA CYS A 21 -39.25 12.92 -6.73
C CYS A 21 -38.44 11.68 -7.15
N GLN A 22 -39.06 10.51 -7.10
CA GLN A 22 -38.52 9.33 -7.79
C GLN A 22 -38.78 9.54 -9.28
N THR A 23 -37.82 10.14 -9.97
CA THR A 23 -37.76 10.05 -11.42
C THR A 23 -37.34 8.62 -11.76
N SER A 24 -38.32 7.76 -12.00
CA SER A 24 -38.13 6.46 -12.65
C SER A 24 -37.68 6.71 -14.10
N GLN A 25 -36.38 6.90 -14.31
CA GLN A 25 -35.80 6.86 -15.65
C GLN A 25 -35.66 5.39 -16.05
N THR A 26 -36.66 4.88 -16.78
CA THR A 26 -36.48 3.71 -17.63
C THR A 26 -35.62 4.13 -18.83
N ARG A 27 -34.31 4.26 -18.61
CA ARG A 27 -33.32 4.42 -19.68
C ARG A 27 -32.74 3.05 -19.99
N SER A 28 -32.57 2.76 -21.28
CA SER A 28 -31.71 1.66 -21.76
C SER A 28 -30.39 1.63 -20.96
N PRO A 29 -29.77 0.46 -20.71
CA PRO A 29 -28.66 0.34 -19.77
C PRO A 29 -27.48 1.18 -20.28
N LYS A 30 -27.44 2.43 -19.82
CA LYS A 30 -26.28 3.29 -19.96
C LYS A 30 -25.26 2.67 -19.05
N GLU A 31 -24.13 2.27 -19.63
CA GLU A 31 -22.93 1.90 -18.89
C GLU A 31 -22.78 2.85 -17.71
N ASP A 32 -22.98 2.33 -16.49
CA ASP A 32 -23.02 3.17 -15.30
C ASP A 32 -21.58 3.62 -15.02
N LYS A 33 -21.30 4.86 -15.46
CA LYS A 33 -20.00 5.54 -15.34
C LYS A 33 -19.44 5.51 -13.92
N TYR A 34 -20.30 5.33 -12.92
CA TYR A 34 -19.95 5.40 -11.50
C TYR A 34 -19.90 4.03 -10.81
N GLU A 35 -20.15 2.91 -11.50
CA GLU A 35 -20.09 1.58 -10.86
C GLU A 35 -18.74 1.31 -10.22
N MET A 36 -17.66 1.69 -10.91
CA MET A 36 -16.30 1.49 -10.43
C MET A 36 -16.05 2.26 -9.13
N PHE A 37 -16.47 3.53 -9.07
CA PHE A 37 -16.33 4.36 -7.87
C PHE A 37 -17.23 3.87 -6.72
N ARG A 38 -18.43 3.35 -7.03
CA ARG A 38 -19.33 2.76 -6.02
C ARG A 38 -18.68 1.54 -5.38
N LYS A 39 -18.09 0.64 -6.18
CA LYS A 39 -17.34 -0.53 -5.69
C LYS A 39 -16.07 -0.13 -4.94
N LEU A 40 -15.37 0.91 -5.40
CA LEU A 40 -14.19 1.44 -4.70
C LEU A 40 -14.56 1.89 -3.29
N ASN A 41 -15.64 2.67 -3.15
CA ASN A 41 -16.13 3.13 -1.85
C ASN A 41 -16.56 1.96 -0.95
N GLU A 42 -17.15 0.91 -1.53
CA GLU A 42 -17.47 -0.33 -0.81
C GLU A 42 -16.21 -1.07 -0.32
N TYR A 43 -15.14 -1.08 -1.12
CA TYR A 43 -13.86 -1.67 -0.73
C TYR A 43 -13.12 -0.83 0.31
N ALA A 44 -13.22 0.50 0.23
CA ALA A 44 -12.70 1.40 1.25
C ALA A 44 -13.44 1.24 2.57
N SER A 45 -14.78 1.17 2.55
CA SER A 45 -15.59 1.01 3.76
C SER A 45 -15.41 -0.36 4.42
N SER A 46 -15.17 -1.41 3.63
CA SER A 46 -14.80 -2.75 4.14
C SER A 46 -13.34 -2.88 4.57
N GLY A 47 -12.53 -1.82 4.42
CA GLY A 47 -11.12 -1.80 4.83
C GLY A 47 -10.18 -2.62 3.94
N LEU A 48 -10.63 -2.99 2.73
CA LEU A 48 -9.85 -3.68 1.70
C LEU A 48 -9.04 -2.70 0.83
N TRP A 49 -9.47 -1.45 0.77
CA TRP A 49 -8.78 -0.36 0.06
C TRP A 49 -8.19 0.64 1.07
N ASP A 50 -6.99 1.12 0.79
CA ASP A 50 -6.37 2.19 1.54
C ASP A 50 -6.68 3.54 0.87
N ASP A 51 -7.55 4.31 1.51
CA ASP A 51 -8.00 5.62 1.03
C ASP A 51 -6.85 6.66 1.00
N ARG A 52 -5.87 6.54 1.91
CA ARG A 52 -4.77 7.52 2.00
C ARG A 52 -3.86 7.49 0.78
N TYR A 53 -3.56 6.29 0.30
CA TYR A 53 -2.64 6.09 -0.83
C TYR A 53 -3.37 5.70 -2.13
N ASN A 54 -4.71 5.60 -2.08
CA ASN A 54 -5.56 5.12 -3.16
C ASN A 54 -5.05 3.80 -3.78
N LYS A 55 -4.75 2.82 -2.93
CA LYS A 55 -4.20 1.52 -3.33
C LYS A 55 -4.87 0.36 -2.59
N PRO A 56 -4.85 -0.86 -3.16
CA PRO A 56 -5.18 -2.08 -2.44
C PRO A 56 -4.42 -2.17 -1.13
N ARG A 57 -5.09 -2.58 -0.06
CA ARG A 57 -4.40 -2.84 1.20
C ARG A 57 -3.44 -4.01 1.05
N LEU A 58 -2.33 -3.96 1.79
CA LEU A 58 -1.35 -5.05 1.81
C LEU A 58 -1.97 -6.29 2.48
N PHE A 59 -1.51 -7.48 2.08
CA PHE A 59 -1.91 -8.76 2.68
C PHE A 59 -3.39 -9.13 2.48
N LEU A 60 -3.96 -8.81 1.32
CA LEU A 60 -5.24 -9.37 0.91
C LEU A 60 -5.05 -10.79 0.37
N PHE A 61 -5.93 -11.70 0.81
CA PHE A 61 -5.90 -13.11 0.40
C PHE A 61 -7.22 -13.56 -0.24
N GLY A 62 -7.13 -14.61 -1.06
CA GLY A 62 -8.29 -15.25 -1.70
C GLY A 62 -9.10 -14.33 -2.61
N LYS A 63 -10.43 -14.41 -2.48
CA LYS A 63 -11.39 -13.71 -3.35
C LYS A 63 -11.34 -12.19 -3.20
N ASN A 64 -11.03 -11.69 -1.99
CA ASN A 64 -10.98 -10.26 -1.73
C ASN A 64 -9.81 -9.61 -2.49
N ARG A 65 -8.68 -10.30 -2.58
CA ARG A 65 -7.54 -9.86 -3.40
C ARG A 65 -7.95 -9.72 -4.87
N GLN A 66 -8.56 -10.74 -5.45
CA GLN A 66 -8.96 -10.73 -6.87
C GLN A 66 -9.85 -9.53 -7.18
N LYS A 67 -10.92 -9.34 -6.40
CA LYS A 67 -11.87 -8.23 -6.54
C LYS A 67 -11.23 -6.85 -6.50
N VAL A 68 -10.31 -6.65 -5.56
CA VAL A 68 -9.63 -5.36 -5.39
C VAL A 68 -8.62 -5.11 -6.52
N TYR A 69 -7.92 -6.16 -6.95
CA TYR A 69 -6.94 -6.07 -8.03
C TYR A 69 -7.60 -5.82 -9.38
N GLU A 70 -8.78 -6.39 -9.63
CA GLU A 70 -9.57 -6.10 -10.83
C GLU A 70 -9.92 -4.61 -10.95
N ILE A 71 -10.23 -3.95 -9.84
CA ILE A 71 -10.50 -2.50 -9.85
C ILE A 71 -9.20 -1.72 -10.02
N HIS A 72 -8.16 -2.09 -9.28
CA HIS A 72 -6.86 -1.44 -9.37
C HIS A 72 -6.28 -1.50 -10.79
N ASP A 73 -6.31 -2.66 -11.46
CA ASP A 73 -5.83 -2.82 -12.83
C ASP A 73 -6.65 -2.03 -13.87
N LYS A 74 -7.92 -1.70 -13.57
CA LYS A 74 -8.73 -0.80 -14.41
C LYS A 74 -8.35 0.67 -14.21
N MET A 75 -7.87 1.04 -13.03
CA MET A 75 -7.49 2.42 -12.68
C MET A 75 -6.05 2.74 -13.12
N THR A 76 -5.15 1.76 -13.07
CA THR A 76 -3.73 2.00 -13.38
C THR A 76 -3.45 1.76 -14.86
N PRO A 77 -2.91 2.74 -15.60
CA PRO A 77 -2.55 2.54 -16.99
C PRO A 77 -1.40 1.54 -17.13
N LYS A 78 -1.43 0.72 -18.20
CA LYS A 78 -0.40 -0.30 -18.43
C LYS A 78 0.97 0.28 -18.82
N THR A 79 1.03 1.57 -19.09
CA THR A 79 2.22 2.30 -19.51
C THR A 79 3.19 2.57 -18.36
N ASP A 80 2.71 2.54 -17.12
CA ASP A 80 3.53 2.89 -15.96
C ASP A 80 4.61 1.83 -15.67
N PRO A 81 5.75 2.23 -15.08
CA PRO A 81 6.81 1.31 -14.67
C PRO A 81 6.27 0.19 -13.78
N PHE A 82 6.81 -1.02 -13.95
CA PHE A 82 6.35 -2.24 -13.25
C PHE A 82 6.20 -2.05 -11.73
N PHE A 83 7.21 -1.47 -11.08
CA PHE A 83 7.17 -1.23 -9.64
C PHE A 83 6.05 -0.27 -9.27
N GLN A 84 5.92 0.87 -9.93
CA GLN A 84 4.90 1.88 -9.61
C GLN A 84 3.48 1.37 -9.82
N ARG A 85 3.29 0.52 -10.85
CA ARG A 85 2.03 -0.13 -11.13
C ARG A 85 1.61 -1.08 -10.03
N SER A 86 2.52 -1.88 -9.49
CA SER A 86 2.12 -2.88 -8.49
C SER A 86 1.79 -2.23 -7.14
N PRO A 87 0.76 -2.72 -6.40
CA PRO A 87 0.49 -2.22 -5.05
C PRO A 87 1.65 -2.51 -4.09
N TYR A 88 2.46 -3.54 -4.36
CA TYR A 88 3.67 -3.89 -3.63
C TYR A 88 4.95 -3.20 -4.15
N GLY A 89 4.81 -2.26 -5.07
CA GLY A 89 5.90 -1.66 -5.84
C GLY A 89 7.06 -1.17 -5.03
N VAL A 90 6.76 -0.32 -4.06
CA VAL A 90 7.75 0.32 -3.19
C VAL A 90 8.51 -0.74 -2.40
N HIS A 91 7.82 -1.75 -1.88
CA HIS A 91 8.46 -2.82 -1.12
C HIS A 91 9.36 -3.68 -1.99
N LEU A 92 8.91 -4.04 -3.19
CA LEU A 92 9.69 -4.81 -4.15
C LEU A 92 10.91 -4.03 -4.64
N GLU A 93 10.77 -2.72 -4.88
CA GLU A 93 11.87 -1.84 -5.27
C GLU A 93 12.95 -1.79 -4.18
N VAL A 94 12.55 -1.67 -2.91
CA VAL A 94 13.48 -1.68 -1.78
C VAL A 94 14.21 -3.02 -1.69
N MET A 95 13.49 -4.14 -1.77
CA MET A 95 14.09 -5.48 -1.74
C MET A 95 15.05 -5.70 -2.93
N TYR A 96 14.68 -5.22 -4.11
CA TYR A 96 15.53 -5.27 -5.29
C TYR A 96 16.84 -4.48 -5.07
N ARG A 97 16.74 -3.22 -4.62
CA ARG A 97 17.92 -2.37 -4.34
C ARG A 97 18.81 -2.97 -3.25
N LEU A 98 18.22 -3.56 -2.22
CA LEU A 98 18.96 -4.26 -1.16
C LEU A 98 19.73 -5.45 -1.73
N SER A 99 19.06 -6.28 -2.54
CA SER A 99 19.71 -7.44 -3.18
C SER A 99 20.87 -7.05 -4.08
N LEU A 100 20.71 -5.96 -4.85
CA LEU A 100 21.76 -5.40 -5.70
C LEU A 100 22.96 -4.91 -4.87
N GLY A 101 22.70 -4.27 -3.72
CA GLY A 101 23.76 -3.84 -2.80
C GLY A 101 24.56 -5.03 -2.24
N ILE A 102 23.89 -6.10 -1.82
CA ILE A 102 24.56 -7.32 -1.34
C ILE A 102 25.39 -7.95 -2.46
N ALA A 103 24.82 -8.07 -3.66
CA ALA A 103 25.54 -8.60 -4.82
C ALA A 103 26.79 -7.78 -5.13
N ALA A 104 26.69 -6.45 -5.14
CA ALA A 104 27.83 -5.55 -5.37
C ALA A 104 28.93 -5.75 -4.32
N ILE A 105 28.58 -5.83 -3.03
CA ILE A 105 29.55 -6.09 -1.96
C ILE A 105 30.25 -7.44 -2.17
N THR A 106 29.49 -8.50 -2.48
CA THR A 106 30.09 -9.82 -2.72
C THR A 106 31.04 -9.83 -3.90
N ILE A 107 30.73 -9.11 -4.98
CA ILE A 107 31.59 -8.96 -6.16
C ILE A 107 32.86 -8.18 -5.79
N ILE A 108 32.75 -7.10 -5.01
CA ILE A 108 33.91 -6.33 -4.57
C ILE A 108 34.82 -7.19 -3.67
N CYS A 109 34.25 -7.96 -2.74
CA CYS A 109 35.01 -8.85 -1.88
C CYS A 109 35.70 -9.97 -2.68
N SER A 110 35.04 -10.56 -3.68
CA SER A 110 35.64 -11.60 -4.51
C SER A 110 36.77 -11.04 -5.37
N LEU A 111 36.57 -9.86 -5.98
CA LEU A 111 37.61 -9.15 -6.73
C LEU A 111 38.80 -8.80 -5.84
N TYR A 112 38.58 -8.34 -4.61
CA TYR A 112 39.67 -8.06 -3.65
C TYR A 112 40.54 -9.29 -3.38
N VAL A 113 39.91 -10.46 -3.20
CA VAL A 113 40.63 -11.73 -3.00
C VAL A 113 41.42 -12.13 -4.25
N MET A 114 40.87 -11.92 -5.44
CA MET A 114 41.58 -12.24 -6.69
C MET A 114 42.72 -11.26 -7.00
N LEU A 115 42.55 -9.96 -6.71
CA LEU A 115 43.53 -8.93 -7.07
C LEU A 115 44.70 -8.85 -6.09
N ILE A 116 44.46 -9.14 -4.80
CA ILE A 116 45.51 -9.14 -3.78
C ILE A 116 46.03 -10.57 -3.60
N PRO A 117 47.24 -10.90 -4.09
CA PRO A 117 47.81 -12.23 -3.93
C PRO A 117 47.98 -12.57 -2.45
N GLU A 118 47.69 -13.83 -2.10
CA GLU A 118 47.57 -14.31 -0.72
C GLU A 118 48.80 -13.99 0.14
N GLU A 119 49.99 -13.94 -0.46
CA GLU A 119 51.25 -13.64 0.21
C GLU A 119 51.25 -12.30 0.96
N LYS A 120 50.63 -11.24 0.39
CA LYS A 120 50.53 -9.93 1.06
C LYS A 120 49.46 -9.90 2.14
N ARG A 121 48.43 -10.73 2.01
CA ARG A 121 47.33 -10.86 2.99
C ARG A 121 47.77 -11.65 4.22
N LEU A 122 48.52 -12.74 4.04
CA LEU A 122 49.13 -13.50 5.14
C LEU A 122 50.12 -12.64 5.94
N LYS A 123 50.96 -11.85 5.27
CA LYS A 123 51.94 -10.97 5.94
C LYS A 123 51.30 -9.98 6.92
N TYR A 124 50.06 -9.56 6.68
CA TYR A 124 49.32 -8.69 7.60
C TYR A 124 48.57 -9.48 8.69
N LYS A 125 48.02 -10.65 8.35
CA LYS A 125 47.32 -11.54 9.29
C LYS A 125 48.26 -12.10 10.37
N TYR A 126 49.45 -12.55 9.99
CA TYR A 126 50.45 -13.13 10.89
C TYR A 126 51.46 -12.10 11.44
N ARG A 127 51.33 -10.82 11.07
CA ARG A 127 52.25 -9.76 11.55
C ARG A 127 52.26 -9.64 13.07
N LYS A 128 51.09 -9.78 13.70
CA LYS A 128 50.93 -9.61 15.15
C LYS A 128 51.52 -10.78 15.93
N GLU A 129 51.48 -11.99 15.38
CA GLU A 129 51.99 -13.20 16.04
C GLU A 129 53.52 -13.21 16.09
N HIS A 130 54.20 -12.65 15.09
CA HIS A 130 55.65 -12.47 15.10
C HIS A 130 56.17 -11.35 16.02
N HIS A 131 55.33 -10.38 16.38
CA HIS A 131 55.70 -9.35 17.37
C HIS A 131 55.43 -9.81 18.80
N ALA A 132 54.39 -10.61 19.03
CA ALA A 132 54.08 -11.16 20.36
C ALA A 132 55.06 -12.27 20.80
N SER A 133 55.54 -13.10 19.87
CA SER A 133 56.53 -14.16 20.17
C SER A 133 57.97 -13.66 20.36
N GLY A 134 58.23 -12.36 20.11
CA GLY A 134 59.55 -11.75 20.30
C GLY A 134 59.76 -11.08 21.66
N GLU A 135 58.71 -10.91 22.48
CA GLU A 135 58.79 -10.24 23.79
C GLU A 135 58.91 -11.21 24.98
N GLU A 136 58.80 -12.53 24.79
CA GLU A 136 58.91 -13.54 25.87
C GLU A 136 60.33 -14.07 26.13
N HIS A 137 61.35 -13.44 25.55
CA HIS A 137 62.76 -13.75 25.86
C HIS A 137 63.50 -12.50 26.38
N ASN A 138 63.28 -12.17 27.65
CA ASN A 138 64.20 -11.38 28.48
C ASN A 138 64.17 -11.90 29.92
#